data_AF-A0A7Y1YRQ1-F1
#
_entry.id   AF-A0A7Y1YRQ1-F1
#
_cell.length_a   1.000
_cell.length_b   1.000
_cell.length_c   1.000
_cell.angle_alpha   90.00
_cell.angle_beta   90.00
_cell.angle_gamma   90.00
#
_symmetry.space_group_name_H-M   'P 1'
#
loop_
_entity.id
_entity.type
_entity.pdbx_description
1 polymer ?
#
loop_
_entity_poly.entity_id
_entity_poly.type
_entity_poly.pdbx_seq_one_letter_code
_entity_poly.pdbx_strand_id
1 'polypeptide(L)'
;MALTHKRYKANLPGFSLVLLLMVATLFYRLGSWGVIDSSEGRYAEISRKMVESGDYIHPTYLGIEHYHKPPMTYWITAVSYSIFGPTPFAARFFLQIAFLI
;
A
#
# COMPACT_ATOMS: atom_id res chain seq x y z
N MET A 1 -31.58 -21.94 -37.58
CA MET A 1 -31.28 -20.55 -37.18
C MET A 1 -30.18 -20.61 -36.11
N ALA A 2 -28.92 -20.60 -36.52
CA ALA A 2 -27.78 -20.71 -35.60
C ALA A 2 -27.26 -19.31 -35.26
N LEU A 3 -27.37 -18.91 -33.99
CA LEU A 3 -26.82 -17.67 -33.48
C LEU A 3 -25.33 -17.87 -33.21
N THR A 4 -24.49 -17.44 -34.14
CA THR A 4 -23.03 -17.48 -33.99
C THR A 4 -22.62 -16.40 -32.97
N HIS A 5 -22.33 -16.81 -31.72
CA HIS A 5 -21.76 -15.93 -30.72
C HIS A 5 -20.37 -15.44 -31.19
N LYS A 6 -20.32 -14.19 -31.68
CA LYS A 6 -19.08 -13.53 -32.06
C LYS A 6 -18.27 -13.29 -30.77
N ARG A 7 -17.28 -14.15 -30.48
CA ARG A 7 -16.34 -13.92 -29.37
C ARG A 7 -15.57 -12.63 -29.66
N TYR A 8 -15.84 -11.57 -28.92
CA TYR A 8 -14.96 -10.41 -28.88
C TYR A 8 -13.58 -10.88 -28.40
N LYS A 9 -12.60 -10.94 -29.30
CA LYS A 9 -11.20 -11.05 -28.89
C LYS A 9 -10.87 -9.73 -28.21
N ALA A 10 -10.73 -9.74 -26.89
CA ALA A 10 -10.19 -8.61 -26.16
C ALA A 10 -8.87 -8.20 -26.84
N ASN A 11 -8.66 -6.91 -27.06
CA ASN A 11 -7.37 -6.37 -27.49
C ASN A 11 -6.36 -6.52 -26.34
N LEU A 12 -5.94 -7.77 -26.10
CA LEU A 12 -5.00 -8.22 -25.08
C LEU A 12 -3.71 -7.38 -25.03
N PRO A 13 -3.07 -6.96 -26.15
CA PRO A 13 -1.83 -6.19 -26.05
C PRO A 13 -2.05 -4.76 -25.53
N GLY A 14 -3.18 -4.12 -25.85
CA GLY A 14 -3.48 -2.77 -25.38
C GLY A 14 -3.80 -2.73 -23.89
N PHE A 15 -4.60 -3.69 -23.42
CA PHE A 15 -4.94 -3.80 -22.00
C PHE A 15 -3.71 -4.11 -21.12
N SER A 16 -2.86 -5.05 -21.55
CA SER A 16 -1.64 -5.39 -20.83
C SER A 16 -0.66 -4.22 -20.76
N LEU A 17 -0.56 -3.40 -21.81
CA LEU A 17 0.27 -2.19 -21.80
C LEU A 17 -0.25 -1.17 -20.80
N VAL A 18 -1.56 -0.94 -20.75
CA VAL A 18 -2.18 -0.03 -19.77
C VAL A 18 -1.92 -0.51 -18.34
N LEU A 19 -2.09 -1.82 -18.08
CA LEU A 19 -1.82 -2.39 -16.76
C LEU A 19 -0.34 -2.23 -16.36
N LEU A 20 0.59 -2.49 -17.29
CA LEU A 20 2.02 -2.33 -17.05
C LEU A 20 2.39 -0.87 -16.75
N LEU A 21 1.83 0.08 -17.49
CA LEU A 21 2.03 1.51 -17.23
C LEU A 21 1.46 1.91 -15.87
N MET A 22 0.28 1.42 -15.49
CA MET A 22 -0.32 1.67 -14.18
C MET A 22 0.61 1.19 -13.05
N VAL A 23 1.08 -0.06 -13.13
CA VAL A 23 2.04 -0.61 -12.15
C VAL A 23 3.31 0.24 -12.12
N ALA A 24 3.89 0.57 -13.27
CA ALA A 24 5.10 1.38 -13.34
C ALA A 24 4.94 2.76 -12.66
N THR A 25 3.79 3.41 -12.85
CA THR A 25 3.50 4.71 -12.20
C THR A 25 3.34 4.62 -10.69
N LEU A 26 2.78 3.53 -10.16
CA LEU A 26 2.60 3.34 -8.71
C LEU A 26 3.93 3.21 -7.96
N PHE A 27 4.94 2.62 -8.59
CA PHE A 27 6.26 2.43 -7.98
C PHE A 27 7.29 3.50 -8.40
N TYR A 28 6.94 4.39 -9.33
CA TYR A 28 7.83 5.45 -9.76
C TYR A 28 8.16 6.38 -8.59
N ARG A 29 9.45 6.45 -8.21
CA ARG A 29 9.97 7.39 -7.20
C ARG A 29 9.35 7.26 -5.79
N LEU A 30 8.77 6.11 -5.46
CA LEU A 30 8.00 5.85 -4.22
C LEU A 30 8.70 6.26 -2.91
N GLY A 31 10.02 6.12 -2.84
CA GLY A 31 10.83 6.49 -1.67
C GLY A 31 11.67 7.76 -1.83
N SER A 32 11.49 8.53 -2.90
CA SER A 32 12.42 9.62 -3.25
C SER A 32 12.23 10.91 -2.44
N TRP A 33 11.18 10.99 -1.62
CA TRP A 33 10.93 12.08 -0.68
C TRP A 33 10.49 11.52 0.66
N GLY A 34 10.73 12.31 1.71
CA GLY A 34 10.33 12.00 3.08
C GLY A 34 8.82 11.86 3.27
N VAL A 35 8.40 11.44 4.45
CA VAL A 35 6.99 11.46 4.84
C VAL A 35 6.68 12.88 5.33
N ILE A 36 5.98 13.65 4.50
CA ILE A 36 5.77 15.10 4.73
C ILE A 36 4.33 15.43 5.12
N ASP A 37 3.37 14.59 4.72
CA ASP A 37 1.98 14.81 5.06
C ASP A 37 1.70 14.36 6.49
N SER A 38 0.84 15.11 7.19
CA SER A 38 0.48 14.83 8.58
C SER A 38 -0.32 13.52 8.74
N SER A 39 -1.12 13.14 7.74
CA SER A 39 -1.86 11.87 7.75
C SER A 39 -0.91 10.73 7.46
N GLU A 40 -0.08 10.86 6.42
CA GLU A 40 0.95 9.88 6.10
C GLU A 40 1.90 9.63 7.29
N GLY A 41 2.40 10.69 7.92
CA GLY A 41 3.30 10.62 9.08
C GLY A 41 2.68 9.90 10.28
N ARG A 42 1.38 10.10 10.50
CA ARG A 42 0.67 9.41 11.59
C ARG A 42 0.60 7.91 11.36
N TYR A 43 0.22 7.49 10.15
CA TYR A 43 0.12 6.06 9.84
C TYR A 43 1.49 5.40 9.82
N ALA A 44 2.50 6.09 9.29
CA ALA A 44 3.89 5.68 9.36
C ALA A 44 4.34 5.48 10.83
N GLU A 45 4.16 6.47 11.70
CA GLU A 45 4.64 6.37 13.09
C GLU A 45 3.89 5.29 13.89
N ILE A 46 2.57 5.17 13.75
CA ILE A 46 1.80 4.11 14.40
C ILE A 46 2.33 2.74 13.97
N SER A 47 2.55 2.54 12.66
CA SER A 47 3.07 1.27 12.13
C SER A 47 4.48 0.99 12.64
N ARG A 48 5.34 2.03 12.72
CA ARG A 48 6.68 1.92 13.29
C ARG A 48 6.62 1.50 14.76
N LYS A 49 5.70 2.06 15.54
CA LYS A 49 5.47 1.71 16.94
C LYS A 49 4.95 0.29 17.13
N MET A 50 4.07 -0.20 16.25
CA MET A 50 3.64 -1.60 16.26
C MET A 50 4.83 -2.56 16.08
N VAL A 51 5.73 -2.26 15.13
CA VAL A 51 6.95 -3.06 14.92
C VAL A 51 7.90 -2.95 16.11
N GLU A 52 8.09 -1.76 16.66
CA GLU A 52 9.00 -1.51 17.79
C GLU A 52 8.52 -2.18 19.09
N SER A 53 7.21 -2.16 19.35
CA SER A 53 6.61 -2.71 20.58
C SER A 53 6.24 -4.18 20.49
N GLY A 54 5.99 -4.70 19.28
CA GLY A 54 5.37 -6.00 19.07
C GLY A 54 3.87 -6.04 19.36
N ASP A 55 3.27 -4.92 19.79
CA ASP A 55 1.82 -4.80 19.97
C ASP A 55 1.17 -4.34 18.66
N TYR A 56 0.60 -5.30 17.94
CA TYR A 56 -0.13 -5.06 16.70
C TYR A 56 -1.64 -4.87 16.93
N ILE A 57 -2.11 -4.96 18.18
CA ILE A 57 -3.54 -4.88 18.52
C ILE A 57 -3.92 -3.48 18.96
N HIS A 58 -3.08 -2.84 19.76
CA HIS A 58 -3.35 -1.52 20.35
C HIS A 58 -2.50 -0.43 19.67
N PRO A 59 -3.02 0.22 18.61
CA PRO A 59 -2.29 1.29 17.92
C PRO A 59 -2.03 2.47 18.88
N THR A 60 -0.78 2.93 18.93
CA THR A 60 -0.41 4.13 19.69
C THR A 60 0.14 5.24 18.79
N TYR A 61 -0.28 6.48 19.03
CA TYR A 61 0.25 7.67 18.38
C TYR A 61 0.58 8.71 19.45
N LEU A 62 1.82 9.22 19.47
CA LEU A 62 2.28 10.18 20.50
C LEU A 62 2.05 9.70 21.95
N GLY A 63 2.15 8.39 22.19
CA GLY A 63 2.01 7.79 23.53
C GLY A 63 0.56 7.59 23.99
N ILE A 64 -0.44 7.90 23.16
CA ILE A 64 -1.85 7.63 23.44
C ILE A 64 -2.40 6.57 22.48
N GLU A 65 -3.38 5.79 22.94
CA GLU A 65 -4.06 4.82 22.09
C GLU A 65 -4.89 5.52 21.00
N HIS A 66 -4.93 4.93 19.79
CA HIS A 66 -5.48 5.56 18.60
C HIS A 66 -6.49 4.67 17.86
N TYR A 67 -7.69 4.49 18.43
CA TYR A 67 -8.75 3.62 17.89
C TYR A 67 -9.72 4.31 16.91
N HIS A 68 -9.25 5.26 16.12
CA HIS A 68 -10.12 5.99 15.20
C HIS A 68 -10.37 5.26 13.87
N LYS A 69 -9.53 4.27 13.54
CA LYS A 69 -9.59 3.49 12.29
C LYS A 69 -9.23 2.03 12.56
N PRO A 70 -9.77 1.08 11.77
CA PRO A 70 -9.32 -0.30 11.81
C PRO A 70 -7.81 -0.40 11.50
N PRO A 71 -7.07 -1.34 12.11
CA PRO A 71 -5.61 -1.40 12.04
C PRO A 71 -5.03 -1.92 10.73
N MET A 72 -5.88 -2.30 9.76
CA MET A 72 -5.47 -2.93 8.49
C MET A 72 -4.34 -2.18 7.78
N THR A 73 -4.47 -0.86 7.65
CA THR A 73 -3.43 -0.03 7.01
C THR A 73 -2.13 -0.02 7.81
N TYR A 74 -2.22 -0.03 9.14
CA TYR A 74 -1.04 -0.08 10.00
C TYR A 74 -0.33 -1.43 9.85
N TRP A 75 -1.08 -2.53 9.76
CA TRP A 75 -0.51 -3.86 9.55
C TRP A 75 0.21 -3.98 8.22
N ILE A 76 -0.38 -3.50 7.13
CA ILE A 76 0.25 -3.52 5.81
C ILE A 76 1.58 -2.75 5.84
N THR A 77 1.59 -1.55 6.41
CA THR A 77 2.80 -0.74 6.53
C THR A 77 3.80 -1.36 7.53
N ALA A 78 3.33 -1.95 8.63
CA ALA A 78 4.19 -2.60 9.61
C ALA A 78 4.90 -3.83 9.04
N VAL A 79 4.21 -4.65 8.22
CA VAL A 79 4.85 -5.75 7.48
C VAL A 79 5.93 -5.21 6.54
N SER A 80 5.68 -4.09 5.88
CA SER A 80 6.68 -3.43 5.03
C SER A 80 7.91 -2.99 5.83
N TYR A 81 7.69 -2.39 7.00
CA TYR A 81 8.76 -1.98 7.91
C TYR A 81 9.55 -3.16 8.48
N SER A 82 8.91 -4.29 8.75
CA SER A 82 9.60 -5.50 9.18
C SER A 82 10.56 -6.06 8.12
N ILE A 83 10.33 -5.79 6.83
CA ILE A 83 11.18 -6.27 5.72
C ILE A 83 12.24 -5.24 5.31
N PHE A 84 11.85 -3.98 5.16
CA PHE A 84 12.70 -2.93 4.57
C PHE A 84 13.21 -1.89 5.58
N GLY A 85 12.79 -1.98 6.84
CA GLY A 85 13.03 -0.96 7.86
C GLY A 85 12.13 0.29 7.69
N PRO A 86 12.15 1.22 8.66
CA PRO A 86 11.28 2.40 8.70
C PRO A 86 11.76 3.50 7.74
N THR A 87 11.58 3.28 6.44
CA THR A 87 11.93 4.21 5.37
C THR A 87 10.69 4.78 4.67
N PRO A 88 10.79 5.93 3.96
CA PRO A 88 9.66 6.45 3.16
C PRO A 88 9.21 5.47 2.07
N PHE A 89 10.14 4.70 1.50
CA PHE A 89 9.82 3.63 0.57
C PHE A 89 8.94 2.56 1.24
N ALA A 90 9.38 2.06 2.39
CA ALA A 90 8.68 1.01 3.11
C ALA A 90 7.31 1.50 3.62
N ALA A 91 7.16 2.78 3.95
CA ALA A 91 5.88 3.35 4.38
C ALA A 91 4.75 3.14 3.35
N ARG A 92 5.13 3.03 2.07
CA ARG A 92 4.22 3.02 0.92
C ARG A 92 4.23 1.68 0.15
N PHE A 93 5.32 0.92 0.16
CA PHE A 93 5.51 -0.24 -0.74
C PHE A 93 4.34 -1.24 -0.76
N PHE A 94 3.94 -1.82 0.38
CA PHE A 94 2.83 -2.78 0.38
C PHE A 94 1.45 -2.15 0.22
N LEU A 95 1.28 -0.85 0.50
CA LEU A 95 0.04 -0.14 0.19
C LEU A 95 -0.17 -0.07 -1.33
N GLN A 96 0.92 0.05 -2.09
CA GLN A 96 0.89 0.14 -3.55
C GLN A 96 0.57 -1.22 -4.15
N ILE A 97 1.04 -2.31 -3.51
CA ILE A 97 0.64 -3.68 -3.85
C ILE A 97 -0.84 -3.91 -3.50
N ALA A 98 -1.30 -3.43 -2.35
CA ALA A 98 -2.70 -3.54 -1.94
C ALA A 98 -3.66 -2.83 -2.92
N PHE A 99 -3.20 -1.79 -3.62
CA PHE A 99 -3.98 -1.11 -4.66
C PHE A 99 -4.13 -1.93 -5.95
N LEU A 100 -3.30 -2.97 -6.15
CA LEU A 100 -3.31 -3.81 -7.36
C LEU A 100 -4.19 -5.05 -7.25
N ILE A 101 -4.67 -5.39 -6.05
CA ILE A 101 -5.49 -6.56 -5.73
C ILE A 101 -6.92 -6.15 -5.41
#